data_AF-A0A635RBT4-F1
#
_entry.id   AF-A0A635RBT4-F1
#
_cell.length_a   1.000
_cell.length_b   1.000
_cell.length_c   1.000
_cell.angle_alpha   90.00
_cell.angle_beta   90.00
_cell.angle_gamma   90.00
#
_symmetry.space_group_name_H-M   'P 1'
#
loop_
_entity.id
_entity.type
_entity.pdbx_description
1 polymer ?
#
loop_
_entity_poly.entity_id
_entity_poly.type
_entity_poly.pdbx_seq_one_letter_code
_entity_poly.pdbx_strand_id
1 'polypeptide(L)'
;MEKLQYKRLDNKWFVLTEDYHYPFTLREIYHDHVHLDRAVYLTGVLPDTQLWLTAPKGFVTDLASIPEHLQGIFHPDGPWAPAACIHDLLYQKCNTERSYPMTPGGNVSRIIDKEFSDLTFLRIMQSLEISPYICQTFYKAVVGFGWDAYVDPNAKPSYTTNDYRTLDYNRNYLFVREFKEPAIPDHERVDITTGCPVNVKYLNIKRAFLSGREDVSSKSE
;
A
#
# COMPACT_ATOMS: atom_id res chain seq x y z
N MET A 1 14.56 -10.09 0.79
CA MET A 1 13.44 -9.13 0.68
C MET A 1 13.32 -8.37 1.99
N GLU A 2 12.95 -7.08 1.98
CA GLU A 2 12.82 -6.31 3.22
C GLU A 2 11.73 -6.89 4.12
N LYS A 3 11.94 -6.86 5.44
CA LYS A 3 10.93 -7.29 6.40
C LYS A 3 9.92 -6.16 6.61
N LEU A 4 8.64 -6.46 6.51
CA LEU A 4 7.57 -5.50 6.84
C LEU A 4 7.66 -5.14 8.33
N GLN A 5 7.76 -3.84 8.64
CA GLN A 5 7.81 -3.32 10.01
C GLN A 5 6.52 -2.58 10.34
N TYR A 6 5.83 -3.02 11.39
CA TYR A 6 4.55 -2.47 11.79
C TYR A 6 4.31 -2.61 13.30
N LYS A 7 3.34 -1.87 13.81
CA LYS A 7 2.79 -2.00 15.17
C LYS A 7 1.27 -2.19 15.08
N ARG A 8 0.72 -2.95 16.02
CA ARG A 8 -0.74 -3.08 16.15
C ARG A 8 -1.32 -1.78 16.71
N LEU A 9 -2.32 -1.22 16.03
CA LEU A 9 -3.00 0.02 16.40
C LEU A 9 -4.20 -0.24 17.32
N ASP A 10 -5.01 -1.23 16.96
CA ASP A 10 -6.12 -1.74 17.77
C ASP A 10 -6.35 -3.24 17.48
N ASN A 11 -7.51 -3.79 17.81
CA ASN A 11 -7.79 -5.23 17.61
C ASN A 11 -7.74 -5.65 16.13
N LYS A 12 -7.98 -4.74 15.19
CA LYS A 12 -8.07 -5.04 13.75
C LYS A 12 -6.94 -4.41 12.94
N TRP A 13 -6.52 -3.19 13.30
CA TRP A 13 -5.67 -2.37 12.46
C TRP A 13 -4.20 -2.41 12.88
N PHE A 14 -3.33 -2.32 11.89
CA PHE A 14 -1.88 -2.21 12.01
C PHE A 14 -1.41 -0.92 11.35
N VAL A 15 -0.32 -0.34 11.85
CA VAL A 15 0.32 0.83 11.27
C VAL A 15 1.78 0.51 10.95
N LEU A 16 2.21 0.83 9.73
CA LEU A 16 3.60 0.67 9.31
C LEU A 16 4.49 1.62 10.13
N THR A 17 5.60 1.12 10.64
CA THR A 17 6.59 1.94 11.37
C THR A 17 7.73 2.41 10.51
N GLU A 18 7.96 1.75 9.37
CA GLU A 18 8.95 2.11 8.35
C GLU A 18 8.30 2.05 6.98
N ASP A 19 8.90 2.72 6.00
CA ASP A 19 8.51 2.55 4.60
C ASP A 19 8.78 1.10 4.17
N TYR A 20 7.86 0.52 3.40
CA TYR A 20 8.03 -0.81 2.82
C TYR A 20 8.11 -0.69 1.30
N HIS A 21 9.24 -1.15 0.75
CA HIS A 21 9.49 -1.10 -0.68
C HIS A 21 9.53 -2.52 -1.27
N TYR A 22 8.74 -2.73 -2.31
CA TYR A 22 8.74 -3.97 -3.08
C TYR A 22 9.22 -3.72 -4.51
N PRO A 23 10.37 -4.29 -4.93
CA PRO A 23 10.83 -4.19 -6.30
C PRO A 23 9.98 -5.08 -7.21
N PHE A 24 9.66 -4.61 -8.41
CA PHE A 24 8.92 -5.38 -9.39
C PHE A 24 9.22 -4.93 -10.82
N THR A 25 8.85 -5.76 -11.78
CA THR A 25 8.77 -5.44 -13.20
C THR A 25 7.34 -5.67 -13.72
N LEU A 26 6.96 -5.04 -14.83
CA LEU A 26 5.64 -5.32 -15.44
C LEU A 26 5.53 -6.79 -15.88
N ARG A 27 6.64 -7.39 -16.33
CA ARG A 27 6.69 -8.81 -16.67
C ARG A 27 6.40 -9.70 -15.46
N GLU A 28 6.89 -9.38 -14.27
CA GLU A 28 6.60 -10.18 -13.08
C GLU A 28 5.13 -10.08 -12.68
N ILE A 29 4.56 -8.86 -12.69
CA ILE A 29 3.16 -8.62 -12.30
C ILE A 29 2.20 -9.35 -13.24
N TYR A 30 2.33 -9.09 -14.54
CA TYR A 30 1.45 -9.67 -15.54
C TYR A 30 1.84 -11.12 -15.88
N HIS A 31 3.11 -11.49 -15.86
CA HIS A 31 3.59 -12.83 -16.25
C HIS A 31 3.07 -13.22 -17.65
N ASP A 32 2.19 -14.22 -17.75
CA ASP A 32 1.53 -14.65 -19.00
C ASP A 32 0.17 -13.96 -19.22
N HIS A 33 -0.16 -12.95 -18.41
CA HIS A 33 -1.43 -12.26 -18.48
C HIS A 33 -1.53 -11.42 -19.75
N VAL A 34 -2.68 -11.50 -20.42
CA VAL A 34 -2.97 -10.85 -21.72
C VAL A 34 -2.85 -9.31 -21.69
N HIS A 35 -2.76 -8.70 -20.51
CA HIS A 35 -2.69 -7.24 -20.34
C HIS A 35 -1.27 -6.67 -20.24
N LEU A 36 -0.21 -7.48 -20.33
CA LEU A 36 1.17 -6.97 -20.35
C LEU A 36 1.39 -5.97 -21.50
N ASP A 37 1.02 -6.33 -22.73
CA ASP A 37 1.20 -5.46 -23.91
C ASP A 37 0.43 -4.15 -23.77
N ARG A 38 -0.78 -4.22 -23.21
CA ARG A 38 -1.59 -3.03 -22.90
C ARG A 38 -0.91 -2.15 -21.86
N ALA A 39 -0.36 -2.73 -20.80
CA ALA A 39 0.36 -1.98 -19.77
C ALA A 39 1.60 -1.30 -20.35
N VAL A 40 2.39 -1.99 -21.17
CA VAL A 40 3.55 -1.43 -21.88
C VAL A 40 3.11 -0.27 -22.78
N TYR A 41 2.06 -0.47 -23.57
CA TYR A 41 1.52 0.57 -24.46
C TYR A 41 1.06 1.82 -23.71
N LEU A 42 0.30 1.66 -22.62
CA LEU A 42 -0.25 2.78 -21.85
C LEU A 42 0.81 3.53 -21.04
N THR A 43 1.87 2.84 -20.63
CA THR A 43 2.86 3.41 -19.71
C THR A 43 4.15 3.85 -20.41
N GLY A 44 4.45 3.28 -21.58
CA GLY A 44 5.74 3.40 -22.26
C GLY A 44 6.88 2.69 -21.52
N VAL A 45 6.59 1.90 -20.48
CA VAL A 45 7.59 1.21 -19.67
C VAL A 45 7.85 -0.17 -20.25
N LEU A 46 9.13 -0.50 -20.46
CA LEU A 46 9.53 -1.82 -20.95
C LEU A 46 9.20 -2.91 -19.90
N PRO A 47 8.85 -4.13 -20.32
CA PRO A 47 8.42 -5.19 -19.41
C PRO A 47 9.37 -5.47 -18.24
N ASP A 48 10.68 -5.40 -18.48
CA ASP A 48 11.75 -5.77 -17.56
C ASP A 48 12.36 -4.57 -16.81
N THR A 49 11.78 -3.37 -16.96
CA THR A 49 12.21 -2.20 -16.17
C THR A 49 11.86 -2.43 -14.71
N GLN A 50 12.88 -2.45 -13.84
CA GLN A 50 12.68 -2.54 -12.40
C GLN A 50 12.12 -1.22 -11.85
N LEU A 51 11.03 -1.32 -11.09
CA LEU A 51 10.33 -0.24 -10.40
C LEU A 51 10.06 -0.66 -8.95
N TRP A 52 9.55 0.27 -8.14
CA TRP A 52 9.30 0.07 -6.71
C TRP A 52 7.88 0.43 -6.33
N LEU A 53 7.13 -0.52 -5.78
CA LEU A 53 5.91 -0.25 -5.04
C LEU A 53 6.28 0.17 -3.63
N THR A 54 5.75 1.30 -3.16
CA THR A 54 6.17 1.89 -1.89
C THR A 54 4.97 2.17 -0.99
N ALA A 55 4.88 1.44 0.12
CA ALA A 55 3.93 1.73 1.20
C ALA A 55 4.60 2.62 2.26
N PRO A 56 3.97 3.73 2.65
CA PRO A 56 4.60 4.68 3.56
C PRO A 56 4.51 4.23 5.01
N LYS A 57 5.53 4.58 5.81
CA LYS A 57 5.44 4.67 7.27
C LYS A 57 4.19 5.46 7.64
N GLY A 58 3.42 4.93 8.58
CA GLY A 58 2.13 5.49 8.97
C GLY A 58 0.95 5.02 8.15
N PHE A 59 1.16 4.17 7.14
CA PHE A 59 0.07 3.51 6.45
C PHE A 59 -0.67 2.57 7.40
N VAL A 60 -2.00 2.73 7.47
CA VAL A 60 -2.88 1.89 8.28
C VAL A 60 -3.57 0.85 7.40
N THR A 61 -3.41 -0.42 7.77
CA THR A 61 -3.82 -1.61 7.02
C THR A 61 -4.38 -2.64 7.99
N ASP A 62 -5.32 -3.48 7.55
CA ASP A 62 -5.75 -4.66 8.31
C ASP A 62 -4.99 -5.93 7.87
N LEU A 63 -3.92 -5.74 7.08
CA LEU A 63 -3.12 -6.77 6.44
C LEU A 63 -4.04 -7.71 5.66
N ALA A 64 -4.00 -9.02 5.93
CA ALA A 64 -4.99 -9.88 5.30
C ALA A 64 -6.32 -9.80 6.03
N SER A 65 -7.30 -9.16 5.38
CA SER A 65 -8.72 -9.20 5.75
C SER A 65 -9.28 -10.63 5.69
N ILE A 66 -9.15 -11.36 6.80
CA ILE A 66 -9.58 -12.76 6.95
C ILE A 66 -10.74 -12.84 7.95
N PRO A 67 -11.85 -13.54 7.62
CA PRO A 67 -12.95 -13.76 8.56
C PRO A 67 -12.49 -14.37 9.89
N GLU A 68 -13.01 -13.89 11.02
CA GLU A 68 -12.56 -14.28 12.38
C GLU A 68 -12.48 -15.79 12.60
N HIS A 69 -13.47 -16.55 12.09
CA HIS A 69 -13.51 -18.00 12.24
C HIS A 69 -12.40 -18.75 11.46
N LEU A 70 -11.74 -18.10 10.51
CA LEU A 70 -10.59 -18.64 9.77
C LEU A 70 -9.24 -18.18 10.36
N GLN A 71 -9.23 -17.20 11.27
CA GLN A 71 -8.00 -16.61 11.80
C GLN A 71 -7.19 -17.55 12.69
N GLY A 72 -7.79 -18.64 13.19
CA GLY A 72 -7.07 -19.71 13.88
C GLY A 72 -6.12 -20.52 12.98
N ILE A 73 -6.30 -20.44 11.65
CA ILE A 73 -5.47 -21.12 10.64
C ILE A 73 -4.70 -20.10 9.81
N PHE A 74 -5.37 -19.01 9.41
CA PHE A 74 -4.78 -17.94 8.60
C PHE A 74 -4.81 -16.64 9.40
N HIS A 75 -3.73 -16.36 10.12
CA HIS A 75 -3.62 -15.12 10.88
C HIS A 75 -3.42 -13.90 9.96
N PRO A 76 -4.07 -12.74 10.20
CA PRO A 76 -3.94 -11.55 9.34
C PRO A 76 -2.50 -11.10 9.06
N ASP A 77 -1.62 -11.25 10.06
CA ASP A 77 -0.20 -10.85 10.00
C ASP A 77 0.78 -11.97 9.63
N GLY A 78 0.27 -13.07 9.05
CA GLY A 78 1.07 -14.23 8.62
C GLY A 78 2.05 -13.94 7.47
N PRO A 79 2.64 -14.98 6.85
CA PRO A 79 3.68 -14.83 5.82
C PRO A 79 3.27 -13.95 4.62
N TRP A 80 1.97 -13.83 4.33
CA TRP A 80 1.40 -13.00 3.26
C TRP A 80 1.25 -11.51 3.62
N ALA A 81 1.52 -11.11 4.87
CA ALA A 81 1.35 -9.73 5.33
C ALA A 81 2.05 -8.67 4.46
N PRO A 82 3.29 -8.87 3.94
CA PRO A 82 3.91 -7.90 3.03
C PRO A 82 3.13 -7.72 1.72
N ALA A 83 2.58 -8.82 1.18
CA ALA A 83 1.75 -8.79 -0.02
C ALA A 83 0.43 -8.06 0.26
N ALA A 84 -0.21 -8.35 1.40
CA ALA A 84 -1.47 -7.75 1.80
C ALA A 84 -1.33 -6.24 2.06
N CYS A 85 -0.22 -5.82 2.67
CA CYS A 85 0.10 -4.40 2.87
C CYS A 85 0.15 -3.63 1.54
N ILE A 86 0.80 -4.17 0.51
CA ILE A 86 0.86 -3.52 -0.80
C ILE A 86 -0.52 -3.54 -1.46
N HIS A 87 -1.25 -4.65 -1.39
CA HIS A 87 -2.62 -4.76 -1.93
C HIS A 87 -3.56 -3.72 -1.32
N ASP A 88 -3.59 -3.61 0.01
CA ASP A 88 -4.38 -2.63 0.76
C ASP A 88 -4.05 -1.19 0.35
N LEU A 89 -2.76 -0.89 0.17
CA LEU A 89 -2.31 0.43 -0.29
C LEU A 89 -2.87 0.72 -1.68
N LEU A 90 -2.77 -0.23 -2.62
CA LEU A 90 -3.29 -0.04 -3.98
C LEU A 90 -4.81 0.11 -3.98
N TYR A 91 -5.52 -0.58 -3.07
CA TYR A 91 -6.95 -0.40 -2.84
C TYR A 91 -7.30 0.94 -2.18
N GLN A 92 -6.33 1.69 -1.62
CA GLN A 92 -6.57 3.08 -1.21
C GLN A 92 -6.65 4.05 -2.38
N LYS A 93 -6.22 3.67 -3.59
CA LYS A 93 -6.25 4.56 -4.75
C LYS A 93 -7.70 5.00 -5.02
N CYS A 94 -7.89 6.31 -5.15
CA CYS A 94 -9.14 6.90 -5.60
C CYS A 94 -8.92 7.85 -6.78
N ASN A 95 -10.01 8.19 -7.47
CA ASN A 95 -9.97 9.09 -8.62
C ASN A 95 -9.67 10.53 -8.17
N THR A 96 -8.96 11.25 -9.02
CA THR A 96 -8.46 12.61 -8.80
C THR A 96 -8.36 13.31 -10.14
N GLU A 97 -8.55 14.63 -10.17
CA GLU A 97 -8.36 15.45 -11.36
C GLU A 97 -6.87 15.77 -11.61
N ARG A 98 -5.99 15.55 -10.61
CA ARG A 98 -4.56 15.81 -10.76
C ARG A 98 -3.89 14.71 -11.56
N SER A 99 -3.03 15.11 -12.49
CA SER A 99 -2.17 14.20 -13.22
C SER A 99 -1.01 13.70 -12.38
N TYR A 100 -0.65 12.43 -12.56
CA TYR A 100 0.67 11.92 -12.16
C TYR A 100 1.78 12.56 -13.01
N PRO A 101 3.01 12.67 -12.48
CA PRO A 101 4.16 13.13 -13.25
C PRO A 101 4.40 12.21 -14.46
N MET A 102 4.99 12.76 -15.53
CA MET A 102 5.29 12.03 -16.77
C MET A 102 6.62 11.25 -16.65
N THR A 103 6.70 10.37 -15.65
CA THR A 103 7.83 9.46 -15.39
C THR A 103 7.35 8.01 -15.52
N PRO A 104 8.25 7.02 -15.65
CA PRO A 104 7.86 5.60 -15.65
C PRO A 104 6.92 5.22 -14.49
N GLY A 105 7.26 5.58 -13.26
CA GLY A 105 6.47 5.32 -12.07
C GLY A 105 5.17 6.10 -12.01
N GLY A 106 5.15 7.36 -12.47
CA GLY A 106 3.92 8.13 -12.60
C GLY A 106 2.97 7.53 -13.64
N ASN A 107 3.52 7.03 -14.75
CA ASN A 107 2.76 6.37 -15.81
C ASN A 107 2.16 5.03 -15.34
N VAL A 108 2.93 4.19 -14.65
CA VAL A 108 2.41 2.95 -14.07
C VAL A 108 1.37 3.25 -12.98
N SER A 109 1.64 4.22 -12.09
CA SER A 109 0.70 4.62 -11.04
C SER A 109 -0.67 5.05 -11.60
N ARG A 110 -0.68 5.67 -12.78
CA ARG A 110 -1.91 6.09 -13.48
C ARG A 110 -2.81 4.90 -13.84
N ILE A 111 -2.23 3.79 -14.30
CA ILE A 111 -2.98 2.63 -14.79
C ILE A 111 -3.34 1.61 -13.70
N ILE A 112 -2.87 1.80 -12.46
CA ILE A 112 -3.21 0.90 -11.34
C ILE A 112 -4.74 0.82 -11.20
N ASP A 113 -5.27 -0.38 -11.38
CA ASP A 113 -6.66 -0.73 -11.16
C ASP A 113 -6.74 -1.93 -10.20
N LYS A 114 -7.96 -2.44 -10.00
CA LYS A 114 -8.18 -3.60 -9.15
C LYS A 114 -7.42 -4.84 -9.64
N GLU A 115 -7.40 -5.06 -10.95
CA GLU A 115 -6.73 -6.24 -11.54
C GLU A 115 -5.23 -6.19 -11.33
N PHE A 116 -4.59 -5.04 -11.60
CA PHE A 116 -3.18 -4.82 -11.27
C PHE A 116 -2.93 -5.10 -9.79
N SER A 117 -3.78 -4.59 -8.90
CA SER A 117 -3.66 -4.78 -7.46
C SER A 117 -3.73 -6.25 -7.05
N ASP A 118 -4.72 -6.99 -7.56
CA ASP A 118 -4.92 -8.41 -7.24
C ASP A 118 -3.81 -9.29 -7.82
N LEU A 119 -3.32 -8.98 -9.03
CA LEU A 119 -2.15 -9.65 -9.62
C LEU A 119 -0.89 -9.36 -8.80
N THR A 120 -0.64 -8.10 -8.43
CA THR A 120 0.47 -7.73 -7.55
C THR A 120 0.43 -8.53 -6.25
N PHE A 121 -0.73 -8.67 -5.62
CA PHE A 121 -0.88 -9.48 -4.42
C PHE A 121 -0.45 -10.94 -4.63
N LEU A 122 -0.93 -11.58 -5.70
CA LEU A 122 -0.54 -12.95 -6.07
C LEU A 122 0.98 -13.08 -6.28
N ARG A 123 1.58 -12.14 -7.02
CA ARG A 123 3.01 -12.22 -7.39
C ARG A 123 3.94 -11.97 -6.21
N ILE A 124 3.58 -11.05 -5.31
CA ILE A 124 4.33 -10.88 -4.06
C ILE A 124 4.23 -12.16 -3.22
N MET A 125 3.06 -12.76 -3.06
CA MET A 125 2.96 -14.02 -2.30
C MET A 125 3.81 -15.15 -2.92
N GLN A 126 3.88 -15.24 -4.25
CA GLN A 126 4.74 -16.21 -4.94
C GLN A 126 6.23 -15.94 -4.72
N SER A 127 6.66 -14.67 -4.75
CA SER A 127 8.07 -14.31 -4.48
C SER A 127 8.48 -14.50 -3.02
N LEU A 128 7.49 -14.53 -2.11
CA LEU A 128 7.64 -14.91 -0.70
C LEU A 128 7.70 -16.42 -0.48
N GLU A 129 7.67 -17.23 -1.55
CA GLU A 129 7.66 -18.70 -1.49
C GLU A 129 6.48 -19.28 -0.70
N ILE A 130 5.36 -18.54 -0.65
CA ILE A 130 4.12 -19.04 -0.05
C ILE A 130 3.57 -20.17 -0.94
N SER A 131 3.03 -21.21 -0.29
CA SER A 131 2.44 -22.36 -0.97
C SER A 131 1.50 -21.93 -2.12
N PRO A 132 1.66 -22.49 -3.33
CA PRO A 132 0.81 -22.14 -4.48
C PRO A 132 -0.69 -22.28 -4.20
N TYR A 133 -1.09 -23.23 -3.34
CA TYR A 133 -2.47 -23.39 -2.93
C TYR A 133 -3.00 -22.20 -2.11
N ILE A 134 -2.19 -21.70 -1.17
CA ILE A 134 -2.54 -20.51 -0.36
C ILE A 134 -2.60 -19.28 -1.26
N CYS A 135 -1.58 -19.07 -2.10
CA CYS A 135 -1.53 -17.97 -3.07
C CYS A 135 -2.80 -17.91 -3.93
N GLN A 136 -3.21 -19.05 -4.49
CA GLN A 136 -4.42 -19.14 -5.32
C GLN A 136 -5.71 -18.92 -4.52
N THR A 137 -5.77 -19.39 -3.27
CA THR A 137 -6.93 -19.20 -2.40
C THR A 137 -7.16 -17.72 -2.13
N PHE A 138 -6.12 -17.02 -1.70
CA PHE A 138 -6.15 -15.59 -1.40
C PHE A 138 -6.42 -14.76 -2.65
N TYR A 139 -5.76 -15.08 -3.78
CA TYR A 139 -6.00 -14.41 -5.06
C TYR A 139 -7.46 -14.54 -5.52
N LYS A 140 -8.03 -15.74 -5.50
CA LYS A 140 -9.45 -15.95 -5.86
C LYS A 140 -10.40 -15.21 -4.93
N ALA A 141 -10.07 -15.12 -3.64
CA ALA A 141 -10.87 -14.37 -2.68
C ALA A 141 -10.91 -12.87 -3.02
N VAL A 142 -9.76 -12.23 -3.27
CA VAL A 142 -9.73 -10.79 -3.62
C VAL A 142 -10.35 -10.52 -4.99
N VAL A 143 -10.18 -11.43 -5.97
CA VAL A 143 -10.82 -11.30 -7.28
C VAL A 143 -12.34 -11.38 -7.16
N GLY A 144 -12.87 -12.36 -6.43
CA GLY A 144 -14.31 -12.61 -6.31
C GLY A 144 -15.06 -11.69 -5.36
N PHE A 145 -14.44 -11.26 -4.26
CA PHE A 145 -15.10 -10.51 -3.18
C PHE A 145 -14.50 -9.13 -2.91
N GLY A 146 -13.35 -8.79 -3.51
CA GLY A 146 -12.63 -7.55 -3.22
C GLY A 146 -13.26 -6.28 -3.83
N TRP A 147 -14.30 -6.39 -4.67
CA TRP A 147 -14.88 -5.22 -5.34
C TRP A 147 -15.45 -4.20 -4.35
N ASP A 148 -16.17 -4.67 -3.33
CA ASP A 148 -16.77 -3.79 -2.33
C ASP A 148 -15.70 -2.98 -1.59
N ALA A 149 -14.61 -3.62 -1.15
CA ALA A 149 -13.48 -2.95 -0.53
C ALA A 149 -12.73 -2.01 -1.50
N TYR A 150 -12.61 -2.40 -2.77
CA TYR A 150 -11.95 -1.60 -3.80
C TYR A 150 -12.69 -0.27 -4.07
N VAL A 151 -14.02 -0.27 -4.07
CA VAL A 151 -14.83 0.94 -4.31
C VAL A 151 -15.21 1.70 -3.03
N ASP A 152 -15.10 1.08 -1.85
CA ASP A 152 -15.41 1.73 -0.57
C ASP A 152 -14.58 3.01 -0.42
N PRO A 153 -15.19 4.19 -0.19
CA PRO A 153 -14.47 5.43 0.06
C PRO A 153 -13.71 5.44 1.41
N ASN A 154 -13.84 4.41 2.23
CA ASN A 154 -13.28 4.26 3.57
C ASN A 154 -13.67 5.41 4.52
N ALA A 155 -14.90 5.91 4.42
CA ALA A 155 -15.40 7.02 5.24
C ALA A 155 -15.74 6.64 6.69
N LYS A 156 -15.88 5.33 6.98
CA LYS A 156 -16.36 4.81 8.27
C LYS A 156 -15.26 4.52 9.31
N PRO A 157 -14.12 3.88 8.99
CA PRO A 157 -13.15 3.55 10.02
C PRO A 157 -12.55 4.83 10.61
N SER A 158 -12.84 5.06 11.89
CA SER A 158 -12.15 6.02 12.74
C SER A 158 -11.21 5.21 13.63
N TYR A 159 -9.91 5.47 13.52
CA TYR A 159 -8.93 4.85 14.40
C TYR A 159 -8.90 5.62 15.72
N THR A 160 -8.91 4.90 16.84
CA THR A 160 -8.90 5.47 18.20
C THR A 160 -7.58 6.15 18.60
N THR A 161 -6.81 6.67 17.65
CA THR A 161 -5.46 7.18 17.89
C THR A 161 -5.09 8.37 16.99
N ASN A 162 -4.30 9.27 17.58
CA ASN A 162 -3.62 10.45 17.03
C ASN A 162 -4.49 11.71 16.83
N ASP A 163 -4.47 12.59 17.85
CA ASP A 163 -4.91 14.00 17.79
C ASP A 163 -4.01 14.88 16.91
N TYR A 164 -3.11 14.31 16.11
CA TYR A 164 -2.29 15.10 15.20
C TYR A 164 -3.17 15.70 14.11
N ARG A 165 -2.91 16.97 13.83
CA ARG A 165 -3.49 17.67 12.68
C ARG A 165 -3.20 16.88 11.41
N THR A 166 -4.18 16.78 10.53
CA THR A 166 -4.00 16.25 9.18
C THR A 166 -3.75 17.41 8.21
N LEU A 167 -2.72 17.30 7.38
CA LEU A 167 -2.45 18.20 6.27
C LEU A 167 -2.87 17.56 4.94
N ASP A 168 -3.68 18.27 4.18
CA ASP A 168 -4.11 17.89 2.84
C ASP A 168 -3.11 18.42 1.79
N TYR A 169 -2.50 17.50 1.04
CA TYR A 169 -1.58 17.79 -0.03
C TYR A 169 -2.32 17.80 -1.37
N ASN A 170 -2.27 18.94 -2.06
CA ASN A 170 -2.88 19.15 -3.38
C ASN A 170 -2.06 18.50 -4.52
N ARG A 171 -1.69 17.24 -4.34
CA ARG A 171 -1.02 16.38 -5.33
C ARG A 171 -1.33 14.92 -5.06
N ASN A 172 -1.02 14.07 -6.04
CA ASN A 172 -1.19 12.63 -5.92
C ASN A 172 -0.01 11.99 -5.18
N TYR A 173 -0.30 11.01 -4.34
CA TYR A 173 0.67 10.03 -3.87
C TYR A 173 1.16 9.17 -5.03
N LEU A 174 2.48 8.98 -5.10
CA LEU A 174 3.13 8.17 -6.11
C LEU A 174 3.32 6.75 -5.58
N PHE A 175 2.47 5.82 -6.04
CA PHE A 175 2.51 4.42 -5.62
C PHE A 175 3.73 3.67 -6.14
N VAL A 176 4.13 3.99 -7.38
CA VAL A 176 5.23 3.35 -8.10
C VAL A 176 6.33 4.36 -8.36
N ARG A 177 7.57 4.00 -8.02
CA ARG A 177 8.76 4.86 -8.11
C ARG A 177 9.85 4.19 -8.93
N GLU A 178 10.69 4.99 -9.59
CA GLU A 178 11.84 4.49 -10.34
C GLU A 178 13.00 4.07 -9.43
N PHE A 179 13.12 4.74 -8.28
CA PHE A 179 14.17 4.50 -7.29
C PHE A 179 13.56 4.15 -5.94
N LYS A 180 14.34 3.48 -5.11
CA LYS A 180 14.00 3.27 -3.71
C LYS A 180 14.29 4.55 -2.93
N GLU A 181 13.24 5.31 -2.65
CA GLU A 181 13.29 6.62 -2.01
C GLU A 181 12.17 6.73 -0.95
N PRO A 182 12.29 7.67 0.01
CA PRO A 182 11.26 7.85 1.04
C PRO A 182 9.86 8.02 0.44
N ALA A 183 8.89 7.30 0.99
CA ALA A 183 7.51 7.27 0.54
C ALA A 183 6.83 8.64 0.69
N ILE A 184 7.11 9.30 1.82
CA ILE A 184 6.68 10.66 2.15
C ILE A 184 7.93 11.41 2.59
N PRO A 185 8.29 12.52 1.92
CA PRO A 185 9.42 13.34 2.35
C PRO A 185 9.29 13.79 3.80
N ASP A 186 10.39 13.81 4.56
CA ASP A 186 10.36 14.11 6.01
C ASP A 186 9.74 15.48 6.32
N HIS A 187 10.00 16.47 5.48
CA HIS A 187 9.44 17.82 5.61
C HIS A 187 7.92 17.87 5.42
N GLU A 188 7.30 16.83 4.86
CA GLU A 188 5.84 16.70 4.73
C GLU A 188 5.19 16.05 5.95
N ARG A 189 5.98 15.41 6.81
CA ARG A 189 5.50 14.79 8.05
C ARG A 189 5.45 15.75 9.24
N VAL A 190 5.83 17.01 9.03
CA VAL A 190 5.83 18.06 10.05
C VAL A 190 5.12 19.32 9.55
N ASP A 191 4.41 20.00 10.45
CA ASP A 191 3.88 21.33 10.17
C ASP A 191 5.05 22.33 10.19
N ILE A 192 5.32 22.98 9.05
CA ILE A 192 6.47 23.90 8.90
C ILE A 192 6.42 25.11 9.83
N THR A 193 5.25 25.46 10.37
CA THR A 193 5.09 26.62 11.26
C THR A 193 5.33 26.27 12.71
N THR A 194 5.02 25.03 13.12
CA THR A 194 5.11 24.59 14.52
C THR A 194 6.19 23.54 14.77
N GLY A 195 6.70 22.89 13.72
CA GLY A 195 7.58 21.73 13.79
C GLY A 195 6.91 20.46 14.32
N CYS A 196 5.60 20.51 14.63
CA CYS A 196 4.88 19.36 15.18
C CYS A 196 4.58 18.30 14.11
N PRO A 197 4.60 17.01 14.44
CA PRO A 197 4.21 15.94 13.53
C PRO A 197 2.76 16.10 13.05
N VAL A 198 2.52 15.74 11.79
CA VAL A 198 1.19 15.79 11.16
C VAL A 198 0.89 14.50 10.41
N ASN A 199 -0.41 14.19 10.30
CA ASN A 199 -0.86 13.17 9.36
C ASN A 199 -0.91 13.77 7.95
N VAL A 200 -0.63 12.96 6.93
CA VAL A 200 -0.48 13.40 5.54
C VAL A 200 -1.57 12.78 4.68
N LYS A 201 -2.38 13.61 4.02
CA LYS A 201 -3.42 13.15 3.10
C LYS A 201 -3.19 13.66 1.68
N TYR A 202 -3.00 12.75 0.73
CA TYR A 202 -2.91 13.07 -0.69
C TYR A 202 -4.27 12.94 -1.39
N LEU A 203 -4.44 13.60 -2.54
CA LEU A 203 -5.74 13.67 -3.24
C LEU A 203 -6.28 12.33 -3.72
N ASN A 204 -5.39 11.38 -4.05
CA ASN A 204 -5.70 10.08 -4.65
C ASN A 204 -5.63 8.92 -3.64
N ILE A 205 -5.64 9.23 -2.34
CA ILE A 205 -5.65 8.23 -1.26
C ILE A 205 -6.91 8.45 -0.43
N LYS A 206 -7.66 7.37 -0.18
CA LYS A 206 -8.88 7.41 0.65
C LYS A 206 -8.62 7.88 2.10
N ARG A 207 -7.53 7.42 2.71
CA ARG A 207 -7.18 7.68 4.12
C ARG A 207 -5.82 8.37 4.28
N ALA A 208 -5.69 9.24 5.28
CA ALA A 208 -4.40 9.87 5.58
C ALA A 208 -3.37 8.82 6.05
N PHE A 209 -2.11 9.05 5.71
CA PHE A 209 -0.97 8.36 6.30
C PHE A 209 -0.64 9.03 7.64
N LEU A 210 -0.54 8.24 8.69
CA LEU A 210 -0.32 8.77 10.03
C LEU A 210 1.15 9.19 10.19
N SER A 211 1.43 10.13 11.09
CA SER A 211 2.82 10.52 11.39
C SER A 211 3.66 9.35 11.94
N GLY A 212 3.02 8.29 12.45
CA GLY A 212 3.68 7.17 13.12
C GLY A 212 4.24 7.64 14.47
N ARG A 213 3.77 7.08 15.58
CA ARG A 213 4.25 7.47 16.91
C ARG A 213 5.74 7.10 17.04
N GLU A 214 6.61 8.07 17.27
CA GLU A 214 7.96 7.80 17.80
C GLU A 214 8.07 8.01 19.31
N ASP A 215 7.32 8.91 19.95
CA ASP A 215 7.49 9.14 21.40
C ASP A 215 6.22 9.52 22.17
N VAL A 216 5.88 8.72 23.19
CA VAL A 216 5.74 9.25 24.56
C VAL A 216 6.50 8.29 25.47
N SER A 217 7.79 8.59 25.64
CA SER A 217 8.63 8.21 26.78
C SER A 217 9.03 6.73 26.91
N SER A 218 10.25 6.43 26.47
CA SER A 218 11.22 5.80 27.38
C SER A 218 11.37 6.65 28.64
N LYS A 219 10.44 6.50 29.59
CA LYS A 219 10.76 6.70 31.00
C LYS A 219 11.01 5.30 31.54
N SER A 220 12.25 4.86 31.41
CA SER A 220 12.82 3.95 32.39
C SER A 220 12.85 4.71 33.71
N GLU A 221 11.93 4.38 34.61
CA GLU A 221 12.21 4.42 36.04
C GLU A 221 13.30 3.39 36.39
#